data_AF-A0A0U9H9P1-F1
#
_entry.id   AF-A0A0U9H9P1-F1
#
_cell.length_a   1.000
_cell.length_b   1.000
_cell.length_c   1.000
_cell.angle_alpha   90.00
_cell.angle_beta   90.00
_cell.angle_gamma   90.00
#
_symmetry.space_group_name_H-M   'P 1'
#
loop_
_entity.id
_entity.type
_entity.pdbx_description
1 polymer ?
#
loop_
_entity_poly.entity_id
_entity_poly.type
_entity_poly.pdbx_seq_one_letter_code
_entity_poly.pdbx_strand_id
1 'polypeptide(L)'
;MRFLEPLEPWWDSLVGAIAGLVIIALVIMISRGGMGAGDMKLFGVLGIVLGLQGTLLAFFISCIIGAIVGLLFIVLKVIDRKQPVPFGPYIVLASLITYFYGERLIDWYITIL
;
A
#
# COMPACT_ATOMS: atom_id res chain seq x y z
N MET A 1 9.41 -12.54 15.90
CA MET A 1 8.64 -11.62 16.75
C MET A 1 7.31 -11.28 16.06
N ARG A 2 6.46 -12.31 15.85
CA ARG A 2 5.03 -12.21 15.43
C ARG A 2 4.16 -13.19 16.25
N PHE A 3 4.82 -13.84 17.22
CA PHE A 3 4.28 -14.56 18.37
C PHE A 3 4.25 -13.65 19.61
N LEU A 4 4.71 -12.39 19.51
CA LEU A 4 4.77 -11.42 20.60
C LEU A 4 3.79 -10.25 20.38
N GLU A 5 3.48 -9.90 19.13
CA GLU A 5 2.35 -9.04 18.75
C GLU A 5 1.45 -9.80 17.77
N PRO A 6 0.45 -10.53 18.26
CA PRO A 6 -0.67 -10.92 17.42
C PRO A 6 -1.34 -9.64 16.91
N LEU A 7 -1.92 -9.67 15.70
CA LEU A 7 -2.99 -8.74 15.34
C LEU A 7 -4.16 -9.08 16.26
N GLU A 8 -4.12 -8.60 17.50
CA GLU A 8 -5.26 -8.59 18.38
C GLU A 8 -6.08 -7.37 17.97
N PRO A 9 -7.24 -7.57 17.33
CA PRO A 9 -8.04 -8.81 17.22
C PRO A 9 -7.85 -9.58 15.89
N TRP A 10 -8.08 -10.90 15.89
CA TRP A 10 -7.91 -11.78 14.71
C TRP A 10 -8.72 -11.37 13.46
N TRP A 11 -9.80 -10.61 13.66
CA TRP A 11 -10.59 -10.04 12.57
C TRP A 11 -9.83 -8.96 11.82
N ASP A 12 -8.81 -8.33 12.40
CA ASP A 12 -8.07 -7.25 11.77
C ASP A 12 -7.31 -7.71 10.52
N SER A 13 -6.82 -8.96 10.48
CA SER A 13 -6.27 -9.55 9.25
C SER A 13 -7.33 -9.70 8.15
N LEU A 14 -8.56 -10.05 8.54
CA LEU A 14 -9.67 -10.23 7.58
C LEU A 14 -10.15 -8.87 7.06
N VAL A 15 -10.27 -7.91 7.97
CA VAL A 15 -10.67 -6.53 7.68
C VAL A 15 -9.60 -5.84 6.85
N GLY A 16 -8.31 -6.03 7.16
CA GLY A 16 -7.19 -5.55 6.36
C GLY A 16 -7.20 -6.13 4.94
N ALA A 17 -7.44 -7.42 4.78
CA ALA A 17 -7.56 -8.05 3.48
C ALA A 17 -8.72 -7.48 2.65
N ILE A 18 -9.91 -7.37 3.26
CA ILE A 18 -11.10 -6.80 2.62
C ILE A 18 -10.87 -5.34 2.26
N ALA A 19 -10.32 -4.54 3.18
CA ALA A 19 -10.01 -3.14 2.95
C ALA A 19 -9.01 -2.98 1.80
N GLY A 20 -7.93 -3.76 1.77
CA GLY A 20 -6.95 -3.75 0.68
C GLY A 20 -7.58 -4.07 -0.67
N LEU A 21 -8.43 -5.09 -0.75
CA LEU A 21 -9.16 -5.43 -1.97
C LEU A 21 -10.12 -4.33 -2.40
N VAL A 22 -10.94 -3.82 -1.47
CA VAL A 22 -11.99 -2.83 -1.75
C VAL A 22 -11.38 -1.49 -2.17
N ILE A 23 -10.36 -1.00 -1.46
CA ILE A 23 -9.71 0.28 -1.77
C ILE A 23 -9.12 0.23 -3.18
N ILE A 24 -8.36 -0.82 -3.52
CA ILE A 24 -7.77 -0.93 -4.85
C ILE A 24 -8.84 -1.18 -5.92
N ALA A 25 -9.90 -1.95 -5.62
CA ALA A 25 -11.03 -2.11 -6.55
C ALA A 25 -11.72 -0.78 -6.88
N LEU A 26 -11.93 0.09 -5.87
CA LEU A 26 -12.45 1.43 -6.08
C LEU A 26 -11.51 2.28 -6.93
N VAL A 27 -10.20 2.22 -6.67
CA VAL A 27 -9.19 2.92 -7.48
C VAL A 27 -9.22 2.44 -8.93
N ILE A 28 -9.29 1.13 -9.17
CA ILE A 28 -9.37 0.55 -10.52
C ILE A 28 -10.62 1.04 -11.26
N MET A 29 -11.77 1.05 -10.57
CA MET A 29 -13.05 1.49 -11.15
C MET A 29 -13.01 2.99 -11.50
N ILE A 30 -12.51 3.83 -10.60
CA ILE A 30 -12.42 5.29 -10.81
C ILE A 30 -11.38 5.65 -11.87
N SER A 31 -10.23 4.97 -11.86
CA SER A 31 -9.13 5.20 -12.81
C SER A 31 -9.36 4.59 -14.20
N ARG A 32 -10.49 3.90 -14.42
CA ARG A 32 -10.80 3.16 -15.66
C ARG A 32 -9.70 2.17 -16.07
N GLY A 33 -9.13 1.46 -15.09
CA GLY A 33 -8.07 0.48 -15.31
C GLY A 33 -6.65 1.06 -15.26
N GLY A 34 -6.44 2.19 -14.59
CA GLY A 34 -5.10 2.76 -14.37
C GLY A 34 -4.21 1.93 -13.45
N MET A 35 -4.77 0.96 -12.73
CA MET A 35 -4.07 0.05 -11.82
C MET A 35 -4.44 -1.41 -12.14
N GLY A 36 -3.49 -2.33 -11.95
CA GLY A 36 -3.68 -3.72 -12.35
C GLY A 36 -4.54 -4.50 -11.35
N ALA A 37 -5.35 -5.45 -11.84
CA ALA A 37 -6.05 -6.41 -10.97
C ALA A 37 -5.07 -7.30 -10.17
N GLY A 38 -3.81 -7.42 -10.62
CA GLY A 38 -2.74 -8.05 -9.85
C GLY A 38 -2.39 -7.29 -8.58
N ASP A 39 -2.36 -5.95 -8.65
CA ASP A 39 -2.07 -5.08 -7.51
C ASP A 39 -3.16 -5.18 -6.43
N MET A 40 -4.42 -5.35 -6.84
CA MET A 40 -5.53 -5.63 -5.94
C MET A 40 -5.29 -6.91 -5.12
N LYS A 41 -4.91 -8.01 -5.79
CA LYS A 41 -4.64 -9.28 -5.11
C LYS A 41 -3.45 -9.19 -4.17
N LEU A 42 -2.40 -8.46 -4.56
CA LEU A 42 -1.24 -8.18 -3.72
C LEU A 42 -1.67 -7.48 -2.42
N PHE A 43 -2.47 -6.41 -2.50
CA PHE A 43 -2.98 -5.73 -1.31
C PHE A 43 -3.89 -6.61 -0.46
N GLY A 44 -4.68 -7.51 -1.06
CA GLY A 44 -5.48 -8.47 -0.32
C GLY A 44 -4.63 -9.41 0.54
N VAL A 45 -3.56 -9.99 -0.04
CA VAL A 45 -2.63 -10.86 0.69
C VAL A 45 -1.83 -10.08 1.75
N LEU A 46 -1.35 -8.89 1.38
CA LEU A 46 -0.63 -8.02 2.31
C LEU A 46 -1.52 -7.56 3.46
N GLY A 47 -2.82 -7.39 3.25
CA GLY A 47 -3.75 -7.02 4.32
C GLY A 47 -4.00 -8.10 5.36
N ILE A 48 -3.89 -9.38 4.97
CA ILE A 48 -3.84 -10.49 5.95
C ILE A 48 -2.60 -10.36 6.83
N VAL A 49 -1.48 -9.93 6.23
CA VAL A 49 -0.18 -9.87 6.89
C VAL A 49 -0.02 -8.64 7.78
N LEU A 50 -0.53 -7.49 7.33
CA LEU A 50 -0.30 -6.16 7.92
C LEU A 50 -1.47 -5.65 8.78
N GLY A 51 -2.64 -6.28 8.71
CA GLY A 51 -3.85 -5.77 9.37
C GLY A 51 -4.43 -4.52 8.70
N LEU A 52 -5.50 -3.93 9.24
CA LEU A 52 -6.16 -2.77 8.62
C LEU A 52 -5.21 -1.57 8.56
N GLN A 53 -4.62 -1.21 9.70
CA GLN A 53 -3.80 0.00 9.82
C GLN A 53 -2.55 -0.10 8.94
N GLY A 54 -1.87 -1.24 8.96
CA GLY A 54 -0.71 -1.47 8.10
C GLY A 54 -1.08 -1.48 6.61
N THR A 55 -2.24 -2.03 6.23
CA THR A 55 -2.69 -1.99 4.83
C THR A 55 -2.88 -0.56 4.35
N LEU A 56 -3.53 0.29 5.16
CA LEU A 56 -3.74 1.70 4.84
C LEU A 56 -2.41 2.46 4.75
N LEU A 57 -1.49 2.22 5.69
CA LEU A 57 -0.18 2.85 5.68
C LEU A 57 0.65 2.44 4.46
N ALA A 58 0.66 1.14 4.14
CA ALA A 58 1.33 0.61 2.94
C ALA A 58 0.74 1.21 1.66
N PHE A 59 -0.59 1.33 1.57
CA PHE A 59 -1.25 2.01 0.45
C PHE A 59 -0.77 3.46 0.31
N PHE A 60 -0.79 4.21 1.40
CA PHE A 60 -0.37 5.60 1.40
C PHE A 60 1.10 5.78 0.99
N ILE A 61 2.01 5.00 1.58
CA ILE A 61 3.45 5.05 1.25
C ILE A 61 3.67 4.63 -0.21
N SER A 62 2.94 3.62 -0.71
CA SER A 62 3.06 3.18 -2.11
C SER A 62 2.68 4.27 -3.09
N CYS A 63 1.64 5.05 -2.79
CA CYS A 63 1.24 6.22 -3.57
C CYS A 63 2.30 7.32 -3.56
N ILE A 64 2.92 7.59 -2.42
CA ILE A 64 4.00 8.58 -2.31
C ILE A 64 5.21 8.15 -3.15
N ILE A 65 5.68 6.92 -2.96
CA ILE A 65 6.84 6.38 -3.70
C ILE A 65 6.52 6.36 -5.21
N GLY A 66 5.35 5.86 -5.59
CA GLY A 66 4.93 5.81 -6.98
C GLY A 66 4.81 7.19 -7.62
N ALA A 67 4.32 8.19 -6.88
CA ALA A 67 4.23 9.57 -7.35
C ALA A 67 5.62 10.21 -7.51
N ILE A 68 6.52 10.05 -6.53
CA ILE A 68 7.88 10.61 -6.60
C ILE A 68 8.65 9.98 -7.76
N VAL A 69 8.65 8.64 -7.85
CA VAL A 69 9.38 7.92 -8.91
C VAL A 69 8.76 8.19 -10.28
N GLY A 70 7.43 8.20 -10.38
CA GLY A 70 6.72 8.55 -11.61
C GLY A 70 7.04 9.98 -12.07
N LEU A 71 7.04 10.95 -11.15
CA LEU A 71 7.40 12.33 -11.45
C LEU A 71 8.86 12.45 -11.89
N LEU A 72 9.79 11.79 -11.20
CA LEU A 72 11.21 11.76 -11.56
C LEU A 72 11.42 11.23 -12.97
N PHE A 73 10.78 10.12 -13.32
CA PHE A 73 10.93 9.57 -14.67
C PHE A 73 10.32 10.46 -15.77
N ILE A 74 9.22 11.17 -15.49
CA ILE A 74 8.65 12.16 -16.40
C ILE A 74 9.61 13.34 -16.59
N VAL A 75 10.22 13.85 -15.50
CA VAL A 75 11.18 14.95 -15.54
C VAL A 75 12.45 14.56 -16.31
N LEU A 76 12.92 13.32 -16.11
CA LEU A 76 14.07 12.76 -16.82
C LEU A 76 13.75 12.37 -18.28
N LYS A 77 12.50 12.57 -18.74
CA LYS A 77 11.99 12.18 -20.07
C LYS A 77 12.23 10.70 -20.41
N VAL A 78 12.26 9.83 -19.40
CA VAL A 78 12.43 8.39 -19.57
C VAL A 78 11.11 7.73 -19.99
N ILE A 79 9.98 8.28 -19.52
CA ILE A 79 8.64 7.83 -19.89
C ILE A 79 7.75 9.01 -20.25
N ASP A 80 6.90 8.79 -21.25
CA ASP A 80 5.85 9.72 -21.62
C ASP A 80 4.74 9.75 -20.56
N ARG A 81 4.06 10.90 -20.44
CA ARG A 81 2.95 11.12 -19.49
C ARG A 81 1.80 10.12 -19.61
N LYS A 82 1.71 9.38 -20.73
CA LYS A 82 0.66 8.40 -21.02
C LYS A 82 1.11 6.96 -20.84
N GLN A 83 2.37 6.70 -20.50
CA GLN A 83 2.80 5.32 -20.27
C GLN A 83 2.33 4.84 -18.89
N PRO A 84 1.71 3.64 -18.82
CA PRO A 84 1.32 3.05 -17.55
C PRO A 84 2.56 2.66 -16.76
N VAL A 85 2.68 3.19 -15.54
CA VAL A 85 3.76 2.82 -14.61
C VAL A 85 3.29 1.64 -13.76
N PRO A 86 4.06 0.53 -13.70
CA PRO A 86 3.67 -0.62 -12.89
C PRO A 86 3.69 -0.25 -11.40
N PHE A 87 2.57 -0.41 -10.71
CA PHE A 87 2.42 -0.02 -9.30
C PHE A 87 2.98 -1.08 -8.34
N GLY A 88 2.93 -2.36 -8.73
CA GLY A 88 3.40 -3.51 -7.94
C GLY A 88 4.74 -3.36 -7.22
N PRO A 89 5.83 -2.92 -7.86
CA PRO A 89 7.12 -2.75 -7.18
C PRO A 89 7.07 -1.76 -6.00
N TYR A 90 6.29 -0.68 -6.14
CA TYR A 90 6.13 0.31 -5.08
C TYR A 90 5.26 -0.20 -3.94
N ILE A 91 4.28 -1.05 -4.22
CA ILE A 91 3.48 -1.74 -3.21
C ILE A 91 4.37 -2.64 -2.36
N VAL A 92 5.24 -3.43 -3.00
CA VAL A 92 6.17 -4.32 -2.28
C VAL A 92 7.10 -3.50 -1.39
N LEU A 93 7.72 -2.45 -1.92
CA LEU A 93 8.59 -1.57 -1.12
C LEU A 93 7.86 -0.94 0.05
N ALA A 94 6.68 -0.37 -0.18
CA ALA A 94 5.87 0.25 0.86
C ALA A 94 5.43 -0.77 1.92
N SER A 95 5.04 -1.98 1.51
CA SER A 95 4.67 -3.06 2.43
C SER A 95 5.83 -3.49 3.31
N LEU A 96 7.05 -3.50 2.77
CA LEU A 96 8.26 -3.83 3.51
C LEU A 96 8.55 -2.75 4.56
N ILE A 97 8.46 -1.47 4.16
CA ILE A 97 8.64 -0.33 5.05
C ILE A 97 7.61 -0.38 6.18
N THR A 98 6.33 -0.58 5.85
CA THR A 98 5.26 -0.71 6.84
C THR A 98 5.48 -1.91 7.75
N TYR A 99 5.97 -3.04 7.23
CA TYR A 99 6.20 -4.23 8.04
C TYR A 99 7.27 -4.01 9.12
N PHE A 100 8.33 -3.25 8.81
CA PHE A 100 9.43 -2.99 9.77
C PHE A 100 9.23 -1.73 10.62
N TYR A 101 8.56 -0.71 10.09
CA TYR A 101 8.47 0.62 10.71
C TYR A 101 7.03 1.08 10.93
N GLY A 102 6.02 0.27 10.62
CA GLY A 102 4.61 0.66 10.62
C GLY A 102 4.13 1.17 11.98
N GLU A 103 4.41 0.42 13.05
CA GLU A 103 4.04 0.82 14.41
C GLU A 103 4.70 2.14 14.80
N ARG A 104 6.00 2.26 14.58
CA ARG A 104 6.74 3.50 14.89
C ARG A 104 6.25 4.71 14.08
N LEU A 105 5.81 4.50 12.84
CA LEU A 105 5.22 5.55 12.00
C LEU A 105 3.84 5.96 12.50
N ILE A 106 3.02 4.99 12.92
CA ILE A 106 1.69 5.22 13.49
C ILE A 106 1.82 5.96 14.84
N ASP A 107 2.70 5.51 15.71
CA ASP A 107 2.97 6.14 17.00
C ASP A 107 3.50 7.57 16.83
N TRP A 108 4.39 7.79 15.88
CA TRP A 108 4.89 9.13 15.54
C TRP A 108 3.76 10.05 15.07
N TYR A 109 2.84 9.53 14.25
CA TYR A 109 1.67 10.28 13.78
C TYR A 109 0.72 10.63 14.94
N ILE A 110 0.44 9.69 15.84
CA ILE A 110 -0.45 9.90 16.99
C ILE A 110 0.19 10.82 18.03
N THR A 111 1.52 10.75 18.24
CA THR A 111 2.22 11.55 19.25
C THR A 111 2.41 13.00 18.85
N ILE A 112 2.49 13.29 17.54
CA ILE A 112 2.62 14.66 17.02
C ILE A 112 1.29 15.44 17.08
N LEU A 113 0.16 14.72 17.08
CA LEU A 113 -1.18 15.30 17.13
C LEU A 113 -1.66 15.51 18.58
#